data_AF-A0A8S3CCC2-F1
#
_entry.id   AF-A0A8S3CCC2-F1
#
_cell.length_a   1.000
_cell.length_b   1.000
_cell.length_c   1.000
_cell.angle_alpha   90.00
_cell.angle_beta   90.00
_cell.angle_gamma   90.00
#
_symmetry.space_group_name_H-M   'P 1'
#
loop_
_entity.id
_entity.type
_entity.pdbx_description
1 polymer ?
#
loop_
_entity_poly.entity_id
_entity_poly.type
_entity_poly.pdbx_seq_one_letter_code
_entity_poly.pdbx_strand_id
1 'polypeptide(L)' 'PRHRKEKRDILVEYDKRLAKSVIQELGIGINKTYRNPWGNLSYAQLITRAIDSSPWKRLTLNEVYEWIIKFVPYFKDKID' A
#
# COMPACT_ATOMS: atom_id res chain seq x y z
N PRO A 1 -22.42 -15.95 -11.94
CA PRO A 1 -22.23 -15.98 -10.45
C PRO A 1 -20.83 -16.42 -9.99
N ARG A 2 -20.30 -17.57 -10.44
CA ARG A 2 -18.97 -18.10 -10.03
C ARG A 2 -17.77 -17.23 -10.46
N HIS A 3 -17.68 -16.86 -11.74
CA HIS A 3 -16.58 -16.05 -12.29
C HIS A 3 -16.36 -14.69 -11.61
N ARG A 4 -17.44 -14.04 -11.12
CA ARG A 4 -17.34 -12.76 -10.38
C ARG A 4 -16.69 -12.96 -9.01
N LYS A 5 -16.91 -14.11 -8.37
CA LYS A 5 -16.34 -14.43 -7.05
C LYS A 5 -14.84 -14.69 -7.16
N GLU A 6 -14.44 -15.51 -8.12
CA GLU A 6 -13.04 -15.82 -8.40
C GLU A 6 -12.19 -14.57 -8.71
N LYS A 7 -12.68 -13.66 -9.57
CA LYS A 7 -11.98 -12.40 -9.85
C LYS A 7 -11.79 -11.55 -8.59
N ARG A 8 -12.77 -11.52 -7.69
CA ARG A 8 -12.66 -10.80 -6.41
C ARG A 8 -11.63 -11.45 -5.50
N ASP A 9 -11.65 -12.78 -5.41
CA ASP A 9 -10.72 -13.54 -4.58
C ASP A 9 -9.27 -13.31 -5.03
N ILE A 10 -9.01 -13.27 -6.34
CA ILE A 10 -7.70 -12.95 -6.93
C ILE A 10 -7.23 -11.53 -6.55
N LEU A 11 -8.11 -10.53 -6.67
CA LEU A 11 -7.78 -9.14 -6.33
C LEU A 11 -7.48 -8.98 -4.83
N VAL A 12 -8.25 -9.64 -3.97
CA VAL A 12 -8.04 -9.63 -2.51
C VAL A 12 -6.69 -10.28 -2.17
N GLU A 13 -6.35 -11.39 -2.81
CA GLU A 13 -5.06 -12.05 -2.59
C GLU A 13 -3.88 -11.20 -3.08
N TYR A 14 -4.02 -10.55 -4.24
CA TYR A 14 -3.03 -9.58 -4.73
C TYR A 14 -2.81 -8.44 -3.73
N ASP A 15 -3.89 -7.83 -3.25
CA ASP A 15 -3.84 -6.74 -2.27
C ASP A 15 -3.15 -7.18 -0.97
N LYS A 16 -3.45 -8.39 -0.46
CA LYS A 16 -2.80 -8.92 0.74
C LYS A 16 -1.29 -9.10 0.57
N ARG A 17 -0.87 -9.65 -0.58
CA ARG A 17 0.55 -9.83 -0.90
C ARG A 17 1.27 -8.49 -1.02
N LEU A 18 0.63 -7.52 -1.67
CA LEU A 18 1.15 -6.16 -1.79
C LEU A 18 1.29 -5.50 -0.42
N ALA A 19 0.26 -5.56 0.43
CA ALA A 19 0.29 -5.02 1.78
C ALA A 19 1.44 -5.61 2.60
N LYS A 20 1.64 -6.92 2.52
CA LYS A 20 2.75 -7.60 3.20
C LYS A 20 4.12 -7.10 2.71
N SER A 21 4.29 -6.93 1.40
CA SER A 21 5.52 -6.38 0.80
C SER A 21 5.79 -4.95 1.30
N VAL A 22 4.76 -4.10 1.31
CA VAL A 22 4.88 -2.70 1.75
C VAL A 22 5.28 -2.63 3.22
N ILE A 23 4.67 -3.43 4.10
CA ILE A 23 5.04 -3.48 5.53
C ILE A 23 6.51 -3.88 5.71
N GLN A 24 6.97 -4.87 4.94
CA GLN A 24 8.37 -5.30 4.96
C GLN A 24 9.32 -4.20 4.48
N GLU A 25 8.99 -3.50 3.39
CA GLU A 25 9.78 -2.38 2.86
C GLU A 25 9.83 -1.19 3.82
N LEU A 26 8.74 -0.92 4.55
CA LEU A 26 8.68 0.09 5.60
C LEU A 26 9.56 -0.26 6.80
N GLY A 27 9.92 -1.54 6.97
CA GLY A 27 10.75 -2.04 8.07
C GLY A 27 10.00 -2.09 9.41
N ILE A 28 8.67 -2.09 9.38
CA ILE A 28 7.83 -2.12 10.58
C ILE A 28 8.10 -3.43 11.34
N GLY A 29 8.47 -3.33 12.61
CA GLY A 29 8.75 -4.48 13.49
C GLY A 29 10.18 -5.02 13.44
N ILE A 30 11.05 -4.49 12.55
CA ILE A 30 12.47 -4.91 12.45
C ILE A 30 13.38 -3.93 13.19
N ASN A 31 13.10 -2.62 13.07
CA ASN A 31 13.81 -1.56 13.78
C ASN A 31 12.84 -0.83 14.73
N LYS A 32 13.24 -0.61 16.00
CA LYS A 32 12.44 0.18 16.95
C LYS A 32 12.49 1.69 16.68
N THR A 33 13.42 2.14 15.83
CA THR A 33 13.53 3.53 15.38
C THR A 33 13.26 3.58 13.88
N TYR A 34 12.25 4.34 13.50
CA TYR A 34 11.91 4.61 12.11
C TYR A 34 12.37 6.01 11.74
N ARG A 35 12.80 6.20 10.48
CA ARG A 35 13.07 7.56 9.97
C ARG A 35 11.82 8.45 9.99
N ASN A 36 10.64 7.86 9.77
CA ASN A 36 9.36 8.53 9.81
C ASN A 36 8.37 7.74 10.68
N PRO A 37 7.28 8.36 11.18
CA PRO A 37 6.25 7.66 11.96
C PRO A 37 5.64 6.43 11.28
N TRP A 38 5.61 6.40 9.95
CA TRP A 38 5.10 5.27 9.15
C TRP A 38 6.15 4.22 8.76
N GLY A 39 7.44 4.48 9.00
CA GLY A 39 8.53 3.58 8.61
C GLY A 39 9.69 4.29 7.93
N ASN A 40 10.53 3.51 7.24
CA ASN A 40 11.79 3.99 6.67
C ASN A 40 11.72 4.53 5.23
N LEU A 41 10.56 4.42 4.58
CA LEU A 41 10.35 4.95 3.23
C LEU A 41 10.04 6.44 3.25
N SER A 42 10.60 7.17 2.30
CA SER A 42 10.22 8.56 2.01
C SER A 42 8.88 8.63 1.28
N TYR A 43 8.24 9.80 1.28
CA TYR A 43 7.03 10.02 0.49
C TYR A 43 7.25 9.75 -1.01
N ALA A 44 8.40 10.15 -1.56
CA ALA A 44 8.73 9.86 -2.96
C ALA A 44 8.71 8.35 -3.23
N GLN A 45 9.30 7.54 -2.34
CA GLN A 45 9.30 6.09 -2.46
C GLN A 45 7.89 5.49 -2.34
N LEU A 46 7.05 6.00 -1.44
CA LEU A 46 5.66 5.57 -1.31
C LEU A 46 4.84 5.86 -2.58
N ILE A 47 4.99 7.06 -3.14
CA ILE A 47 4.29 7.46 -4.37
C ILE A 47 4.76 6.64 -5.56
N THR A 48 6.08 6.43 -5.69
CA THR A 48 6.65 5.54 -6.71
C THR A 48 6.05 4.14 -6.57
N ARG A 49 5.99 3.59 -5.34
CA ARG A 49 5.42 2.27 -5.09
C ARG A 49 3.94 2.17 -5.45
N ALA A 50 3.17 3.22 -5.16
CA ALA A 50 1.76 3.31 -5.52
C ALA A 50 1.57 3.23 -7.04
N ILE A 51 2.27 4.10 -7.78
CA ILE A 51 2.24 4.15 -9.24
C ILE A 51 2.70 2.81 -9.82
N ASP A 52 3.75 2.21 -9.27
CA ASP A 52 4.29 0.94 -9.75
C ASP A 52 3.37 -0.25 -9.53
N SER A 53 2.55 -0.22 -8.49
CA SER A 53 1.57 -1.27 -8.23
C SER A 53 0.35 -1.20 -9.15
N SER A 54 0.15 -0.08 -9.86
CA SER A 54 -0.98 0.11 -10.75
C SER A 54 -0.70 -0.54 -12.11
N PRO A 55 -1.70 -1.22 -12.73
CA PRO A 55 -1.52 -1.89 -14.02
C PRO A 55 -1.04 -0.95 -15.14
N TRP A 56 -1.43 0.32 -15.05
CA TRP A 56 -1.18 1.33 -16.09
C TRP A 56 -0.02 2.26 -15.76
N LYS A 57 0.68 2.02 -14.63
CA LYS A 57 1.79 2.87 -14.15
C LYS A 57 1.43 4.35 -14.06
N ARG A 58 0.16 4.61 -13.75
CA ARG A 58 -0.45 5.93 -13.62
C ARG A 58 -1.50 5.87 -12.54
N LEU A 59 -1.59 6.93 -11.74
CA LEU A 59 -2.60 7.18 -10.73
C LEU A 59 -2.83 8.69 -10.67
N THR A 60 -4.07 9.08 -10.43
CA THR A 60 -4.45 10.43 -10.02
C THR A 60 -3.98 10.69 -8.59
N LEU A 61 -3.94 11.96 -8.19
CA LEU A 61 -3.58 12.33 -6.82
C LEU A 61 -4.49 11.65 -5.78
N ASN A 62 -5.80 11.59 -6.03
CA ASN A 62 -6.75 10.93 -5.15
C ASN A 62 -6.47 9.43 -5.01
N GLU A 63 -6.20 8.73 -6.11
CA GLU A 63 -5.87 7.30 -6.07
C GLU A 63 -4.55 7.02 -5.33
N VAL A 64 -3.58 7.94 -5.39
CA VAL A 64 -2.35 7.84 -4.58
C VAL A 64 -2.67 7.95 -3.09
N TYR A 65 -3.55 8.86 -2.69
CA TYR A 65 -4.01 8.93 -1.29
C TYR A 65 -4.69 7.64 -0.86
N GLU A 66 -5.67 7.16 -1.63
CA GLU A 66 -6.37 5.89 -1.36
C GLU A 66 -5.39 4.71 -1.24
N TRP A 67 -4.38 4.64 -2.10
CA TRP A 67 -3.33 3.63 -2.04
C TRP A 67 -2.53 3.69 -0.74
N ILE A 68 -2.06 4.88 -0.36
CA ILE A 68 -1.25 5.08 0.86
C ILE A 68 -2.07 4.65 2.08
N ILE A 69 -3.32 5.06 2.17
CA ILE A 69 -4.22 4.72 3.27
C ILE A 69 -4.45 3.21 3.36
N LYS A 70 -4.65 2.56 2.20
CA LYS A 70 -4.93 1.13 2.13
C LYS A 70 -3.73 0.29 2.55
N PHE A 71 -2.51 0.69 2.20
CA PHE A 71 -1.31 -0.16 2.33
C PHE A 71 -0.28 0.31 3.35
N VAL A 72 -0.34 1.55 3.84
CA VAL A 72 0.56 2.09 4.86
C VAL A 72 -0.20 2.26 6.18
N PRO A 73 -0.04 1.34 7.16
CA PRO A 73 -0.92 1.24 8.34
C PRO A 73 -1.04 2.53 9.15
N TYR A 74 0.04 3.30 9.26
CA TYR A 74 0.07 4.55 10.03
C TYR A 74 -0.99 5.57 9.58
N PHE A 75 -1.35 5.59 8.30
CA PHE A 75 -2.30 6.56 7.76
C PHE A 75 -3.76 6.11 7.85
N LYS A 76 -4.03 4.84 8.17
CA LYS A 76 -5.38 4.29 8.22
C LYS A 76 -6.27 4.96 9.27
N ASP A 77 -5.67 5.33 10.40
CA ASP A 77 -6.38 5.93 11.55
C ASP A 77 -6.20 7.47 11.60
N LYS A 78 -5.57 8.06 10.58
CA LYS A 78 -5.23 9.50 10.51
C LYS A 78 -6.13 10.29 9.55
N ILE A 79 -7.15 9.65 9.01
CA ILE A 79 -8.18 10.28 8.20
C ILE A 79 -9.33 10.61 9.14
N ASP A 80 -9.64 11.90 9.25
CA ASP A 80 -10.88 12.40 9.84
C ASP A 80 -12.02 12.28 8.81
#